data_AF-A0A537C954-F1
#
_entry.id   AF-A0A537C954-F1
#
_cell.length_a   1.000
_cell.length_b   1.000
_cell.length_c   1.000
_cell.angle_alpha   90.00
_cell.angle_beta   90.00
_cell.angle_gamma   90.00
#
_symmetry.space_group_name_H-M   'P 1'
#
loop_
_entity.id
_entity.type
_entity.pdbx_description
1 polymer ?
#
loop_
_entity_poly.entity_id
_entity_poly.type
_entity_poly.pdbx_seq_one_letter_code
_entity_poly.pdbx_strand_id
1 'polypeptide(L)' 'MTAVALSSFWIFEIRQGAGPSFVHLLSAWTLIALACAIYFIRRGNVRAHKRFMIGSFLGLAGAGAGALMPGRALYAFFFA' A
#
# COMPACT_ATOMS: atom_id res chain seq x y z
N MET A 1 1.58 8.72 0.72
CA MET A 1 1.92 7.32 0.36
C MET A 1 3.32 6.94 0.86
N THR A 2 4.36 7.74 0.65
CA THR A 2 5.72 7.48 1.18
C THR A 2 5.76 7.24 2.69
N ALA A 3 5.24 8.16 3.49
CA ALA A 3 5.26 8.05 4.95
C ALA A 3 4.52 6.78 5.44
N VAL A 4 3.39 6.45 4.81
CA VAL A 4 2.58 5.25 5.11
C VAL A 4 3.31 3.96 4.73
N ALA A 5 3.95 3.92 3.56
CA ALA A 5 4.72 2.76 3.13
C ALA A 5 5.94 2.52 4.04
N LEU A 6 6.63 3.59 4.43
CA LEU A 6 7.76 3.51 5.37
C LEU A 6 7.32 3.04 6.77
N SER A 7 6.22 3.56 7.30
CA SER A 7 5.70 3.12 8.60
C SER A 7 5.20 1.67 8.58
N SER A 8 4.77 1.17 7.41
CA SER A 8 4.26 -0.20 7.26
C SER A 8 5.35 -1.27 7.38
N PHE A 9 6.62 -0.90 7.23
CA PHE A 9 7.75 -1.81 7.51
C PHE A 9 7.94 -2.07 9.02
N TRP A 10 7.34 -1.26 9.89
CA TRP A 10 7.43 -1.43 11.34
C TRP A 10 6.22 -2.16 11.96
N ILE A 11 5.23 -2.54 11.14
CA ILE A 11 4.03 -3.27 11.59
C ILE A 11 4.31 -4.78 11.52
N PHE A 12 4.75 -5.35 12.64
CA PHE A 12 4.99 -6.80 12.80
C PHE A 12 3.80 -7.56 13.44
N GLU A 13 2.74 -6.85 13.84
CA GLU A 13 1.62 -7.43 14.61
C GLU A 13 0.74 -8.42 13.83
N ILE A 14 0.79 -8.42 12.50
CA ILE A 14 -0.10 -9.26 11.68
C ILE A 14 0.22 -10.76 11.80
N ARG A 15 1.40 -11.15 12.32
CA ARG A 15 1.83 -12.56 12.22
C ARG A 15 2.50 -13.22 13.42
N GLN A 16 2.43 -12.67 14.64
CA GLN A 16 2.95 -13.34 15.86
C GLN A 16 4.32 -14.04 15.63
N GLY A 17 5.27 -13.39 14.93
CA GLY A 17 6.62 -13.95 14.69
C GLY A 17 6.80 -14.90 13.49
N ALA A 18 5.81 -15.14 12.62
CA ALA A 18 5.93 -16.14 11.53
C ALA A 18 6.45 -15.61 10.16
N GLY A 19 7.19 -14.50 10.10
CA GLY A 19 7.85 -14.01 8.86
C GLY A 19 7.07 -12.95 8.04
N PRO A 20 7.59 -12.53 6.87
CA PRO A 20 7.10 -11.38 6.12
C PRO A 20 5.64 -11.56 5.66
N SER A 21 4.79 -10.59 6.01
CA SER A 21 3.37 -10.60 5.66
C SER A 21 3.11 -10.05 4.24
N PHE A 22 1.98 -10.40 3.62
CA PHE A 22 1.56 -9.91 2.29
C PHE A 22 1.59 -8.37 2.18
N VAL A 23 1.41 -7.68 3.31
CA VAL A 23 1.48 -6.21 3.41
C VAL A 23 2.90 -5.68 3.14
N HIS A 24 3.96 -6.44 3.44
CA HIS A 24 5.33 -6.03 3.15
C HIS A 24 5.65 -6.06 1.65
N LEU A 25 5.14 -7.06 0.93
CA LEU A 25 5.23 -7.09 -0.54
C LEU A 25 4.48 -5.92 -1.16
N LEU A 26 3.28 -5.61 -0.65
CA LEU A 26 2.49 -4.48 -1.11
C LEU A 26 3.17 -3.13 -0.82
N SER A 27 3.86 -3.03 0.31
CA SER A 27 4.64 -1.84 0.71
C SER A 27 5.89 -1.65 -0.16
N ALA A 28 6.63 -2.72 -0.45
CA ALA A 28 7.76 -2.67 -1.38
C ALA A 28 7.31 -2.28 -2.80
N TRP A 29 6.19 -2.86 -3.27
CA TRP A 29 5.62 -2.53 -4.57
C TRP A 29 5.16 -1.07 -4.66
N THR A 30 4.54 -0.52 -3.62
CA THR A 30 4.11 0.89 -3.61
C THR A 30 5.31 1.85 -3.63
N LEU A 31 6.42 1.52 -2.97
CA LEU A 31 7.65 2.32 -3.07
C LEU A 31 8.25 2.30 -4.48
N ILE A 32 8.30 1.13 -5.12
CA ILE A 32 8.77 0.99 -6.52
C ILE A 32 7.86 1.77 -7.47
N ALA A 33 6.55 1.60 -7.34
CA ALA A 33 5.56 2.30 -8.16
C ALA A 33 5.69 3.83 -8.04
N LEU A 34 5.98 4.32 -6.83
CA LEU A 34 6.19 5.75 -6.59
C LEU A 34 7.49 6.26 -7.21
N ALA A 35 8.60 5.52 -7.06
CA ALA A 35 9.88 5.87 -7.69
C ALA A 35 9.74 5.93 -9.23
N CYS A 36 9.06 4.94 -9.83
CA CYS A 36 8.74 4.95 -11.25
C CYS A 36 7.84 6.13 -11.63
N ALA A 37 6.80 6.43 -10.85
CA ALA A 37 5.91 7.57 -11.11
C ALA A 37 6.66 8.91 -11.14
N ILE A 38 7.61 9.11 -10.21
CA ILE A 38 8.47 10.30 -10.14
C ILE A 38 9.43 10.34 -11.33
N TYR A 39 10.04 9.20 -11.68
CA TYR A 39 10.93 9.12 -12.83
C TYR A 39 10.21 9.52 -14.14
N PHE A 40 9.01 8.98 -14.38
CA PHE A 40 8.26 9.26 -15.61
C PHE A 40 7.77 10.69 -15.71
N ILE A 41 7.34 11.32 -14.60
CA ILE A 41 6.92 12.73 -14.64
C ILE A 41 8.10 13.67 -14.89
N ARG A 42 9.28 13.37 -14.32
CA ARG A 42 10.51 14.15 -14.58
C ARG A 42 11.00 14.06 -16.03
N ARG A 43 10.64 12.98 -16.74
CA ARG A 43 10.90 12.79 -18.17
C ARG A 43 9.79 13.36 -19.07
N GLY A 44 8.81 14.07 -18.49
CA GLY A 44 7.66 14.62 -19.23
C GLY A 44 6.62 13.58 -19.65
N ASN A 45 6.77 12.31 -19.26
CA ASN A 45 5.84 11.24 -19.62
C ASN A 45 4.66 11.17 -18.64
N VAL A 46 3.72 12.09 -18.80
CA VAL A 46 2.51 12.21 -17.97
C VAL A 46 1.63 10.95 -18.07
N ARG A 47 1.59 10.30 -19.23
CA ARG A 47 0.75 9.10 -19.44
C ARG A 47 1.24 7.92 -18.60
N ALA A 48 2.55 7.71 -18.51
CA ALA A 48 3.14 6.69 -17.65
C ALA A 48 2.97 7.05 -16.16
N HIS A 49 3.23 8.30 -15.77
CA HIS A 49 2.99 8.78 -14.41
C HIS A 49 1.54 8.50 -13.95
N LYS A 50 0.54 8.85 -14.77
CA LYS A 50 -0.87 8.65 -14.46
C LYS A 50 -1.22 7.17 -14.25
N ARG A 51 -0.63 6.25 -15.03
CA ARG A 51 -0.85 4.80 -14.86
C ARG A 51 -0.33 4.31 -13.50
N PHE A 52 0.85 4.75 -13.07
CA PHE A 52 1.38 4.39 -11.74
C PHE A 52 0.58 5.00 -10.59
N MET A 53 0.06 6.22 -10.76
CA MET A 53 -0.82 6.85 -9.77
C MET A 53 -2.15 6.11 -9.63
N ILE A 54 -2.78 5.73 -10.75
CA ILE A 54 -4.02 4.92 -10.75
C ILE A 54 -3.76 3.56 -10.10
N GLY A 55 -2.66 2.89 -10.45
CA GLY A 55 -2.29 1.61 -9.84
C GLY A 55 -2.10 1.71 -8.32
N SER A 56 -1.44 2.78 -7.86
CA SER A 56 -1.27 3.06 -6.42
C SER A 56 -2.61 3.29 -5.70
N PHE A 57 -3.55 4.00 -6.35
CA PHE A 57 -4.88 4.26 -5.79
C PHE A 57 -5.73 2.99 -5.69
N LEU A 58 -5.70 2.14 -6.73
CA LEU A 58 -6.38 0.84 -6.69
C LEU A 58 -5.78 -0.08 -5.61
N GLY A 59 -4.45 -0.05 -5.45
CA GLY A 59 -3.77 -0.77 -4.35
C GLY A 59 -4.22 -0.29 -2.97
N LEU A 60 -4.37 1.03 -2.77
CA LEU A 60 -4.93 1.59 -1.55
C LEU A 60 -6.37 1.14 -1.30
N ALA A 61 -7.23 1.19 -2.33
CA ALA A 61 -8.61 0.75 -2.23
C ALA A 61 -8.71 -0.75 -1.85
N GLY A 62 -7.90 -1.60 -2.48
CA GLY A 62 -7.81 -3.02 -2.15
C GLY A 62 -7.32 -3.27 -0.73
N ALA A 63 -6.29 -2.53 -0.28
CA ALA A 63 -5.79 -2.62 1.10
C ALA A 63 -6.85 -2.16 2.12
N GLY A 64 -7.58 -1.07 1.83
CA GLY A 64 -8.68 -0.59 2.67
C GLY A 64 -9.83 -1.59 2.78
N ALA A 65 -10.20 -2.24 1.67
CA ALA A 65 -11.18 -3.31 1.67
C ALA A 65 -10.72 -4.50 2.52
N GLY A 66 -9.45 -4.92 2.40
CA GLY A 66 -8.86 -5.94 3.24
C GLY A 66 -8.83 -5.57 4.73
N ALA A 67 -8.63 -4.29 5.05
CA ALA A 67 -8.64 -3.79 6.43
C ALA A 67 -10.05 -3.81 7.05
N LEU A 68 -11.11 -3.71 6.24
CA LEU A 68 -12.51 -3.85 6.64
C LEU A 68 -13.01 -5.30 6.69
N MET A 69 -12.16 -6.30 6.47
CA MET A 69 -12.59 -7.70 6.62
C MET A 69 -12.91 -8.07 8.08
N PRO A 70 -13.88 -8.98 8.32
CA PRO A 70 -14.21 -9.45 9.66
C PRO A 70 -12.99 -10.03 10.38
N GLY A 71 -12.83 -9.68 11.66
CA GLY A 71 -11.66 -10.05 12.45
C GLY A 71 -10.48 -9.07 12.35
N ARG A 72 -10.63 -7.93 11.66
CA ARG A 72 -9.65 -6.83 11.68
C ARG A 72 -10.14 -5.65 12.53
N ALA A 73 -9.21 -4.85 13.03
CA ALA A 73 -9.48 -3.73 13.93
C ALA A 73 -10.48 -2.71 13.36
N LEU A 74 -10.36 -2.38 12.07
CA LEU A 74 -11.28 -1.44 11.41
C LEU A 74 -12.71 -2.00 11.29
N TYR A 75 -12.86 -3.31 11.04
CA TYR A 75 -14.19 -3.94 11.05
C TYR A 75 -14.82 -3.88 12.44
N ALA A 76 -14.04 -4.17 13.49
CA ALA A 76 -14.52 -4.08 14.87
C ALA A 76 -14.93 -2.64 15.25
N PHE A 77 -14.26 -1.60 14.74
CA PHE A 77 -14.64 -0.22 15.04
C PHE A 77 -15.96 0.22 14.38
N PHE A 78 -16.25 -0.25 13.16
CA PHE A 78 -17.44 0.18 12.40
C PHE A 78 -18.66 -0.72 12.60
N PHE A 79 -18.45 -2.00 12.91
CA PHE A 79 -19.50 -3.03 12.93
C PHE A 79 -19.66 -3.74 14.28
N ALA A 80 -18.90 -3.37 15.32
CA ALA A 80 -19.18 -3.74 16.71
C ALA A 80 -19.78 -2.56 17.48
#